data_AF-A0A090M465-F1
#
_entry.id   AF-A0A090M465-F1
#
_cell.length_a   1.000
_cell.length_b   1.000
_cell.length_c   1.000
_cell.angle_alpha   90.00
_cell.angle_beta   90.00
_cell.angle_gamma   90.00
#
_symmetry.space_group_name_H-M   'P 1'
#
loop_
_entity.id
_entity.type
_entity.pdbx_description
1 polymer ?
#
loop_
_entity_poly.entity_id
_entity_poly.type
_entity_poly.pdbx_seq_one_letter_code
_entity_poly.pdbx_strand_id
1 'polypeptide(L)'
;MYKEANAGTENTVQNAARDVLGVLNRLKIYPYTLIGHSYGGKVAMSMVHQFGRALPRPVQVWVLDTVPGDVWCDDVGDHPRDTIRFCTTLSRPIDSRRALVESLTGAGFTIEGAQWMTTNLKADGNGKFDWTFDLDGIAEMYASYEAYDLWPMLETQPAGLSLDFVQAERSAFVWTPEDVDRIRRTGANVHLLKNSAHWVHIDNPLGLLDILEPSFENMERGFGK
;
A
#
# COMPACT_ATOMS: atom_id res chain seq x y z
N MET A 1 16.26 -3.62 -23.57
CA MET A 1 17.43 -2.87 -23.06
C MET A 1 16.88 -1.62 -22.39
N TYR A 2 16.49 -1.73 -21.12
CA TYR A 2 16.00 -0.57 -20.37
C TYR A 2 17.19 0.35 -20.13
N LYS A 3 17.14 1.57 -20.67
CA LYS A 3 18.09 2.63 -20.29
C LYS A 3 17.94 2.85 -18.80
N GLU A 4 19.04 2.81 -18.07
CA GLU A 4 19.13 3.32 -16.70
C GLU A 4 18.75 4.81 -16.74
N ALA A 5 17.46 5.09 -16.54
CA ALA A 5 17.03 6.41 -16.14
C ALA A 5 17.43 6.53 -14.67
N ASN A 6 18.28 7.53 -14.39
CA ASN A 6 18.74 7.94 -13.06
C ASN A 6 17.91 7.38 -11.91
N ALA A 7 18.52 6.51 -11.09
CA ALA A 7 17.95 6.07 -9.83
C ALA A 7 17.77 7.28 -8.90
N GLY A 8 16.52 7.75 -8.86
CA GLY A 8 15.75 8.37 -7.77
C GLY A 8 16.44 9.30 -6.77
N THR A 9 16.02 10.56 -6.76
CA THR A 9 16.13 11.44 -5.57
C THR A 9 14.79 11.66 -4.86
N GLU A 10 13.66 11.19 -5.39
CA GLU A 10 12.33 11.47 -4.85
C GLU A 10 11.63 10.19 -4.37
N ASN A 11 11.05 10.21 -3.18
CA ASN A 11 10.33 9.07 -2.62
C ASN A 11 8.87 9.03 -3.11
N THR A 12 8.64 8.39 -4.27
CA THR A 12 7.31 8.31 -4.93
C THR A 12 6.84 6.88 -5.14
N VAL A 13 5.52 6.67 -5.32
CA VAL A 13 4.93 5.35 -5.63
C VAL A 13 5.55 4.74 -6.89
N GLN A 14 5.80 5.57 -7.90
CA GLN A 14 6.39 5.17 -9.18
C GLN A 14 7.84 4.72 -8.99
N ASN A 15 8.62 5.44 -8.17
CA ASN A 15 9.99 5.05 -7.86
C ASN A 15 10.03 3.79 -6.99
N ALA A 16 9.18 3.67 -5.98
CA ALA A 16 9.05 2.42 -5.20
C ALA A 16 8.72 1.22 -6.11
N ALA A 17 7.83 1.39 -7.08
CA ALA A 17 7.54 0.36 -8.08
C ALA A 17 8.75 0.02 -8.96
N ARG A 18 9.56 1.01 -9.35
CA ARG A 18 10.83 0.78 -10.08
C ARG A 18 11.83 0.01 -9.24
N ASP A 19 11.95 0.33 -7.96
CA ASP A 19 12.88 -0.32 -7.05
C ASP A 19 12.51 -1.79 -6.86
N VAL A 20 11.22 -2.09 -6.64
CA VAL A 20 10.72 -3.48 -6.56
C VAL A 20 10.99 -4.23 -7.87
N LEU A 21 10.69 -3.64 -9.03
CA LEU A 21 10.99 -4.24 -10.34
C LEU A 21 12.50 -4.46 -10.53
N GLY A 22 13.34 -3.54 -10.06
CA GLY A 22 14.79 -3.63 -10.08
C GLY A 22 15.30 -4.81 -9.25
N VAL A 23 14.74 -5.01 -8.06
CA VAL A 23 15.05 -6.16 -7.19
C VAL A 23 14.61 -7.47 -7.86
N LEU A 24 13.38 -7.56 -8.37
CA LEU A 24 12.88 -8.75 -9.08
C LEU A 24 13.77 -9.12 -10.27
N ASN A 25 14.17 -8.13 -11.08
CA ASN A 25 15.07 -8.35 -12.21
C ASN A 25 16.47 -8.79 -11.79
N ARG A 26 16.99 -8.28 -10.66
CA ARG A 26 18.29 -8.70 -10.11
C ARG A 26 18.24 -10.14 -9.60
N LEU A 27 17.16 -10.50 -8.91
CA LEU A 27 16.95 -11.84 -8.36
C LEU A 27 16.44 -12.86 -9.39
N LYS A 28 16.10 -12.42 -10.61
CA LYS A 28 15.50 -13.26 -11.67
C LYS A 28 14.18 -13.91 -11.24
N ILE A 29 13.39 -13.17 -10.47
CA ILE A 29 12.05 -13.57 -10.01
C ILE A 29 11.01 -12.90 -10.92
N TYR A 30 10.12 -13.71 -11.48
CA TYR A 30 9.04 -13.27 -12.37
C TYR A 30 7.70 -13.70 -11.78
N PRO A 31 7.07 -12.87 -10.93
CA PRO A 31 5.87 -13.27 -10.21
C PRO A 31 4.69 -13.50 -11.17
N TYR A 32 3.85 -14.49 -10.87
CA TYR A 32 2.52 -14.64 -11.47
C TYR A 32 1.50 -13.76 -10.75
N THR A 33 1.71 -13.53 -9.45
CA THR A 33 0.82 -12.78 -8.59
C THR A 33 1.61 -11.72 -7.84
N LEU A 34 1.11 -10.49 -7.85
CA LEU A 34 1.56 -9.39 -7.00
C LEU A 34 0.44 -9.07 -6.03
N ILE A 35 0.75 -8.95 -4.74
CA ILE A 35 -0.22 -8.59 -3.71
C ILE A 35 0.31 -7.36 -3.00
N GLY A 36 -0.46 -6.28 -3.01
CA GLY A 36 -0.08 -5.01 -2.42
C GLY A 36 -1.17 -4.51 -1.48
N HIS A 37 -0.81 -4.16 -0.25
CA HIS A 37 -1.72 -3.56 0.74
C HIS A 37 -1.51 -2.06 0.84
N SER A 38 -2.59 -1.28 0.90
CA SER A 38 -2.55 0.16 1.09
C SER A 38 -1.61 0.83 0.06
N TYR A 39 -0.57 1.55 0.50
CA TYR A 39 0.52 2.05 -0.34
C TYR A 39 1.06 1.02 -1.34
N GLY A 40 1.30 -0.21 -0.85
CA GLY A 40 1.78 -1.33 -1.66
C GLY A 40 0.83 -1.73 -2.79
N GLY A 41 -0.48 -1.49 -2.65
CA GLY A 41 -1.47 -1.71 -3.69
C GLY A 41 -1.26 -0.77 -4.89
N LYS A 42 -1.07 0.53 -4.64
CA LYS A 42 -0.69 1.49 -5.69
C LYS A 42 0.70 1.20 -6.27
N VAL A 43 1.64 0.72 -5.46
CA VAL A 43 2.95 0.25 -5.97
C VAL A 43 2.78 -0.92 -6.93
N ALA A 44 2.02 -1.96 -6.57
CA ALA A 44 1.80 -3.14 -7.42
C ALA A 44 1.10 -2.77 -8.74
N MET A 45 0.09 -1.91 -8.68
CA MET A 45 -0.57 -1.33 -9.86
C MET A 45 0.40 -0.50 -10.72
N SER A 46 1.25 0.31 -10.10
CA SER A 46 2.29 1.09 -10.79
C SER A 46 3.35 0.21 -11.45
N MET A 47 3.70 -0.94 -10.85
CA MET A 47 4.65 -1.89 -11.43
C MET A 47 4.15 -2.39 -12.79
N VAL A 48 2.88 -2.81 -12.88
CA VAL A 48 2.31 -3.29 -14.14
C VAL A 48 2.09 -2.16 -15.14
N HIS A 49 1.77 -0.94 -14.68
CA HIS A 49 1.65 0.24 -15.53
C HIS A 49 2.92 0.54 -16.33
N GLN A 50 4.09 0.34 -15.70
CA GLN A 50 5.39 0.68 -16.29
C GLN A 50 5.78 -0.19 -17.51
N PHE A 51 5.09 -1.30 -17.75
CA PHE A 51 5.26 -2.10 -18.96
C PHE A 51 4.48 -1.57 -20.17
N GLY A 52 3.63 -0.55 -19.99
CA GLY A 52 2.88 0.07 -21.06
C GLY A 52 1.70 -0.80 -21.50
N ARG A 53 1.61 -1.11 -22.81
CA ARG A 53 0.40 -1.71 -23.39
C ARG A 53 0.25 -3.22 -23.17
N ALA A 54 1.32 -3.93 -22.81
CA ALA A 54 1.29 -5.38 -22.66
C ALA A 54 2.33 -5.83 -21.64
N LEU A 55 1.94 -6.78 -20.79
CA LEU A 55 2.87 -7.45 -19.88
C LEU A 55 3.64 -8.54 -20.63
N PRO A 56 4.90 -8.81 -20.23
CA PRO A 56 5.70 -9.88 -20.85
C PRO A 56 5.11 -11.29 -20.64
N ARG A 57 4.17 -11.41 -19.70
CA ARG A 57 3.44 -12.63 -19.33
C ARG A 57 2.19 -12.23 -18.54
N PRO A 58 1.19 -13.12 -18.45
CA PRO A 58 0.04 -12.88 -17.59
C PRO A 58 0.47 -12.66 -16.13
N VAL A 59 -0.08 -11.62 -15.50
CA VAL A 59 0.13 -11.30 -14.09
C VAL A 59 -1.21 -10.94 -13.46
N GLN A 60 -1.46 -11.51 -12.30
CA GLN A 60 -2.56 -11.12 -11.43
C GLN A 60 -2.07 -10.14 -10.37
N VAL A 61 -2.81 -9.06 -10.15
CA VAL A 61 -2.53 -8.08 -9.11
C VAL A 61 -3.70 -8.04 -8.13
N TRP A 62 -3.39 -8.27 -6.86
CA TRP A 62 -4.32 -8.10 -5.75
C TRP A 62 -4.03 -6.80 -5.02
N VAL A 63 -5.04 -5.94 -4.95
CA VAL A 63 -4.99 -4.64 -4.30
C VAL A 63 -5.80 -4.74 -3.02
N LEU A 64 -5.11 -4.73 -1.87
CA LEU A 64 -5.74 -4.89 -0.57
C LEU A 64 -5.99 -3.51 0.06
N ASP A 65 -7.27 -3.20 0.21
CA ASP A 65 -7.83 -2.04 0.90
C ASP A 65 -7.17 -0.71 0.53
N THR A 66 -7.18 -0.38 -0.77
CA THR A 66 -6.87 0.96 -1.31
C THR A 66 -7.60 1.18 -2.64
N VAL A 67 -7.86 2.44 -2.97
CA VAL A 67 -8.49 2.86 -4.22
C VAL A 67 -7.46 3.44 -5.21
N PRO A 68 -7.71 3.35 -6.54
CA PRO A 68 -6.75 3.83 -7.54
C PRO A 68 -6.61 5.35 -7.55
N GLY A 69 -7.67 6.08 -7.20
CA GLY A 69 -7.73 7.54 -7.24
C GLY A 69 -7.52 8.19 -5.87
N ASP A 70 -8.39 9.14 -5.55
CA ASP A 70 -8.38 9.86 -4.29
C ASP A 70 -8.70 8.92 -3.13
N VAL A 71 -7.81 8.90 -2.14
CA VAL A 71 -7.89 8.05 -0.96
C VAL A 71 -8.52 8.80 0.22
N TRP A 72 -8.81 10.09 0.05
CA TRP A 72 -9.20 11.00 1.12
C TRP A 72 -10.61 10.73 1.64
N CYS A 73 -10.75 10.64 2.96
CA CYS A 73 -12.03 10.58 3.66
C CYS A 73 -12.13 11.74 4.66
N ASP A 74 -13.02 12.70 4.42
CA ASP A 74 -13.24 13.83 5.33
C ASP A 74 -13.83 13.42 6.70
N ASP A 75 -14.45 12.23 6.79
CA ASP A 75 -15.28 11.81 7.92
C ASP A 75 -14.64 10.79 8.88
N VAL A 76 -13.37 10.40 8.67
CA VAL A 76 -12.75 9.25 9.39
C VAL A 76 -11.48 9.63 10.15
N GLY A 77 -11.64 9.96 11.43
CA GLY A 77 -10.61 9.85 12.49
C GLY A 77 -9.19 10.37 12.19
N ASP A 78 -8.20 9.80 12.87
CA ASP A 78 -6.78 10.14 12.69
C ASP A 78 -6.29 9.72 11.31
N HIS A 79 -6.10 10.67 10.40
CA HIS A 79 -5.53 10.36 9.09
C HIS A 79 -4.03 10.03 9.24
N PRO A 80 -3.48 8.99 8.56
CA PRO A 80 -2.06 8.67 8.63
C PRO A 80 -1.16 9.86 8.26
N ARG A 81 -1.60 10.70 7.31
CA ARG A 81 -0.95 11.97 6.96
C ARG A 81 -0.68 12.85 8.18
N ASP A 82 -1.69 13.03 9.04
CA ASP A 82 -1.59 13.92 10.19
C ASP A 82 -0.66 13.35 11.27
N THR A 83 -0.73 12.03 11.48
CA THR A 83 0.20 11.32 12.38
C THR A 83 1.64 11.47 11.89
N ILE A 84 1.90 11.24 10.60
CA ILE A 84 3.24 11.38 9.99
C ILE A 84 3.73 12.83 10.14
N ARG A 85 2.89 13.80 9.78
CA ARG A 85 3.21 15.23 9.87
C ARG A 85 3.49 15.66 11.31
N PHE A 86 2.74 15.16 12.28
CA PHE A 86 3.00 15.48 13.67
C PHE A 86 4.33 14.88 14.13
N CYS A 87 4.61 13.63 13.77
CA CYS A 87 5.86 12.95 14.11
C CYS A 87 7.10 13.66 13.55
N THR A 88 7.02 14.33 12.38
CA THR A 88 8.14 15.13 11.84
C THR A 88 8.41 16.40 12.64
N THR A 89 7.46 16.89 13.44
CA THR A 89 7.64 18.06 14.32
C THR A 89 8.24 17.72 15.68
N LEU A 90 8.27 16.44 16.05
CA LEU A 90 8.78 16.00 17.35
C LEU A 90 10.31 16.17 17.43
N SER A 91 10.79 16.64 18.59
CA SER A 91 12.22 16.71 18.87
C SER A 91 12.83 15.31 18.91
N ARG A 92 13.99 15.15 18.26
CA ARG A 92 14.75 13.89 18.23
C ARG A 92 16.07 14.05 19.00
N PRO A 93 16.58 12.99 19.64
CA PRO A 93 15.96 11.66 19.85
C PRO A 93 14.82 11.71 20.88
N ILE A 94 13.87 10.78 20.76
CA ILE A 94 12.70 10.62 21.63
C ILE A 94 13.12 10.03 22.98
N ASP A 95 12.72 10.66 24.08
CA ASP A 95 13.18 10.27 25.42
C ASP A 95 12.68 8.89 25.88
N SER A 96 11.43 8.53 25.55
CA SER A 96 10.89 7.20 25.86
C SER A 96 9.66 6.88 25.01
N ARG A 97 9.32 5.59 24.90
CA ARG A 97 8.05 5.15 24.29
C ARG A 97 6.83 5.82 24.94
N ARG A 98 6.85 5.98 26.27
CA ARG A 98 5.79 6.69 27.02
C ARG A 98 5.68 8.15 26.59
N ALA A 99 6.80 8.85 26.43
CA ALA A 99 6.81 10.25 26.01
C ALA A 99 6.25 10.43 24.59
N LEU A 100 6.51 9.48 23.67
CA LEU A 100 5.90 9.51 22.33
C LEU A 100 4.38 9.34 22.42
N VAL A 101 3.90 8.37 23.21
CA VAL A 101 2.46 8.15 23.39
C VAL A 101 1.79 9.39 23.96
N GLU A 102 2.35 9.98 25.03
CA GLU A 102 1.83 11.21 25.64
C GLU A 102 1.79 12.37 24.64
N SER A 103 2.83 12.54 23.82
CA SER A 103 2.89 13.58 22.80
C SER A 103 1.80 13.42 21.73
N LEU A 104 1.61 12.20 21.23
CA LEU A 104 0.57 11.89 20.24
C LEU A 104 -0.83 12.04 20.82
N THR A 105 -1.11 11.46 21.99
CA THR A 105 -2.42 11.61 22.63
C THR A 105 -2.73 13.05 23.02
N GLY A 106 -1.72 13.82 23.43
CA GLY A 106 -1.86 15.25 23.72
C GLY A 106 -2.16 16.10 22.49
N ALA A 107 -1.82 15.61 21.30
CA ALA A 107 -2.16 16.24 20.02
C ALA A 107 -3.53 15.78 19.46
N GLY A 108 -4.24 14.90 20.16
CA GLY A 108 -5.59 14.43 19.79
C GLY A 108 -5.62 13.07 19.10
N PHE A 109 -4.47 12.43 18.85
CA PHE A 109 -4.42 11.10 18.26
C PHE A 109 -4.90 10.02 19.25
N THR A 110 -5.49 8.96 18.71
CA THR A 110 -5.94 7.76 19.42
C THR A 110 -4.79 7.08 20.16
N ILE A 111 -5.11 6.48 21.32
CA ILE A 111 -4.11 5.80 22.13
C ILE A 111 -3.58 4.55 21.43
N GLU A 112 -4.43 3.85 20.68
CA GLU A 112 -4.06 2.67 19.89
C GLU A 112 -3.07 3.03 18.79
N GLY A 113 -3.35 4.11 18.03
CA GLY A 113 -2.44 4.62 17.01
C GLY A 113 -1.11 5.08 17.61
N ALA A 114 -1.17 5.80 18.73
CA ALA A 114 0.01 6.26 19.45
C ALA A 114 0.90 5.11 19.95
N GLN A 115 0.30 4.07 20.53
CA GLN A 115 1.01 2.87 20.97
C GLN A 115 1.63 2.12 19.79
N TRP A 116 0.90 1.99 18.69
CA TRP A 116 1.39 1.37 17.47
C TRP A 116 2.62 2.10 16.92
N MET A 117 2.62 3.44 16.91
CA MET A 117 3.78 4.24 16.47
C MET A 117 5.05 3.92 17.27
N THR A 118 4.94 3.54 18.54
CA THR A 118 6.12 3.16 19.32
C THR A 118 6.84 1.93 18.75
N THR A 119 6.15 1.01 18.07
CA THR A 119 6.75 -0.19 17.48
C THR A 119 7.81 0.15 16.42
N ASN A 120 7.77 1.37 15.89
CA ASN A 120 8.70 1.92 14.91
C ASN A 120 9.91 2.65 15.54
N LEU A 121 10.13 2.52 16.85
CA LEU A 121 11.28 3.08 17.55
C LEU A 121 12.39 2.04 17.79
N LYS A 122 13.64 2.43 17.51
CA LYS A 122 14.86 1.72 17.90
C LYS A 122 15.61 2.49 18.98
N ALA A 123 16.27 1.78 19.89
CA ALA A 123 17.13 2.43 20.87
C ALA A 123 18.36 3.02 20.18
N ASP A 124 18.79 4.23 20.58
CA ASP A 124 19.95 4.93 20.02
C ASP A 124 21.28 4.53 20.69
N GLY A 125 21.23 3.67 21.71
CA GLY A 125 22.39 3.25 22.51
C GLY A 125 22.67 4.13 23.73
N ASN A 126 22.01 5.28 23.88
CA ASN A 126 22.17 6.23 24.99
C ASN A 126 20.94 6.27 25.92
N GLY A 127 20.10 5.24 25.85
CA GLY A 127 18.86 5.16 26.61
C GLY A 127 17.71 5.99 26.03
N LYS A 128 17.89 6.56 24.82
CA LYS A 128 16.84 7.25 24.07
C LYS A 128 16.44 6.43 22.83
N PHE A 129 15.50 6.96 22.07
CA PHE A 129 14.92 6.30 20.91
C PHE A 129 14.97 7.18 19.66
N ASP A 130 15.12 6.54 18.51
CA ASP A 130 14.95 7.18 17.21
C ASP A 130 14.08 6.29 16.31
N TRP A 131 13.61 6.85 15.21
CA TRP A 131 12.81 6.12 14.24
C TRP A 131 13.63 5.04 13.55
N THR A 132 13.01 3.90 13.29
CA THR A 132 13.63 2.82 12.51
C THR A 132 13.79 3.20 11.04
N PHE A 133 12.96 4.14 10.56
CA PHE A 133 12.87 4.59 9.17
C PHE A 133 13.13 6.10 9.04
N ASP A 134 13.27 6.53 7.78
CA ASP A 134 13.30 7.94 7.42
C ASP A 134 11.89 8.52 7.39
N LEU A 135 11.57 9.38 8.36
CA LEU A 135 10.27 10.03 8.46
C LEU A 135 9.99 11.02 7.31
N ASP A 136 11.03 11.70 6.82
CA ASP A 136 10.86 12.68 5.74
C ASP A 136 10.56 11.95 4.43
N GLY A 137 11.27 10.84 4.18
CA GLY A 137 10.96 9.92 3.10
C GLY A 137 9.54 9.35 3.18
N ILE A 138 9.06 8.94 4.36
CA ILE A 138 7.68 8.48 4.53
C ILE A 138 6.66 9.58 4.21
N ALA A 139 6.92 10.82 4.62
CA ALA A 139 6.03 11.95 4.32
C ALA A 139 5.93 12.18 2.81
N GLU A 140 7.06 12.14 2.09
CA GLU A 140 7.10 12.24 0.63
C GLU A 140 6.37 11.06 -0.05
N MET A 141 6.60 9.83 0.42
CA MET A 141 5.92 8.64 -0.10
C MET A 141 4.41 8.79 0.06
N TYR A 142 3.94 9.18 1.25
CA TYR A 142 2.51 9.30 1.51
C TYR A 142 1.87 10.42 0.68
N ALA A 143 2.54 11.56 0.54
CA ALA A 143 2.08 12.63 -0.36
C ALA A 143 1.98 12.15 -1.81
N SER A 144 2.96 11.37 -2.29
CA SER A 144 2.90 10.75 -3.61
C SER A 144 1.75 9.74 -3.74
N TYR A 145 1.46 8.97 -2.69
CA TYR A 145 0.35 8.01 -2.68
C TYR A 145 -1.01 8.68 -2.84
N GLU A 146 -1.21 9.80 -2.16
CA GLU A 146 -2.45 10.58 -2.26
C GLU A 146 -2.58 11.27 -3.62
N ALA A 147 -1.48 11.83 -4.14
CA ALA A 147 -1.50 12.55 -5.42
C ALA A 147 -1.55 11.63 -6.64
N TYR A 148 -1.15 10.37 -6.52
CA TYR A 148 -1.01 9.49 -7.68
C TYR A 148 -2.33 8.84 -8.07
N ASP A 149 -2.91 9.38 -9.14
CA ASP A 149 -4.12 8.86 -9.78
C ASP A 149 -3.79 7.71 -10.76
N LEU A 150 -4.27 6.52 -10.43
CA LEU A 150 -4.12 5.30 -11.23
C LEU A 150 -5.38 4.95 -12.05
N TRP A 151 -6.42 5.78 -12.04
CA TRP A 151 -7.59 5.57 -12.91
C TRP A 151 -7.22 5.41 -14.39
N PRO A 152 -6.33 6.24 -14.98
CA PRO A 152 -5.95 6.06 -16.38
C PRO A 152 -5.33 4.69 -16.66
N MET A 153 -4.54 4.16 -15.74
CA MET A 153 -3.96 2.81 -15.87
C MET A 153 -5.05 1.74 -15.81
N LEU A 154 -5.96 1.86 -14.84
CA LEU A 154 -7.03 0.89 -14.64
C LEU A 154 -8.00 0.85 -15.84
N GLU A 155 -8.22 1.97 -16.51
CA GLU A 155 -9.08 2.07 -17.71
C GLU A 155 -8.36 1.69 -19.00
N THR A 156 -7.02 1.67 -19.00
CA THR A 156 -6.18 1.30 -20.16
C THR A 156 -5.25 0.14 -19.83
N GLN A 157 -5.80 -0.89 -19.19
CA GLN A 157 -5.02 -2.00 -18.63
C GLN A 157 -4.06 -2.63 -19.65
N PRO A 158 -2.81 -2.90 -19.26
CA PRO A 158 -1.89 -3.69 -20.06
C PRO A 158 -2.49 -5.06 -20.41
N ALA A 159 -2.33 -5.50 -21.65
CA ALA A 159 -2.73 -6.86 -22.04
C ALA A 159 -2.01 -7.91 -21.17
N GLY A 160 -2.77 -8.89 -20.67
CA GLY A 160 -2.27 -9.92 -19.76
C GLY A 160 -2.40 -9.58 -18.28
N LEU A 161 -2.96 -8.42 -17.92
CA LEU A 161 -3.27 -8.07 -16.54
C LEU A 161 -4.62 -8.65 -16.10
N SER A 162 -4.66 -9.21 -14.89
CA SER A 162 -5.89 -9.47 -14.13
C SER A 162 -5.80 -8.73 -12.80
N LEU A 163 -6.91 -8.12 -12.37
CA LEU A 163 -6.95 -7.27 -11.18
C LEU A 163 -8.09 -7.68 -10.27
N ASP A 164 -7.75 -7.80 -9.00
CA ASP A 164 -8.70 -8.07 -7.93
C ASP A 164 -8.47 -7.06 -6.79
N PHE A 165 -9.53 -6.42 -6.35
CA PHE A 165 -9.53 -5.51 -5.22
C PHE A 165 -10.20 -6.17 -4.02
N VAL A 166 -9.63 -6.01 -2.83
CA VAL A 166 -10.26 -6.41 -1.58
C VAL A 166 -10.55 -5.16 -0.78
N GLN A 167 -11.83 -4.83 -0.62
CA GLN A 167 -12.31 -3.73 0.21
C GLN A 167 -12.56 -4.24 1.63
N ALA A 168 -12.00 -3.59 2.64
CA ALA A 168 -12.38 -3.84 4.02
C ALA A 168 -13.77 -3.28 4.34
N GLU A 169 -14.54 -3.98 5.16
CA GLU A 169 -15.88 -3.53 5.58
C GLU A 169 -15.85 -2.18 6.32
N ARG A 170 -14.81 -1.96 7.14
CA ARG A 170 -14.54 -0.69 7.84
C ARG A 170 -13.25 -0.07 7.32
N SER A 171 -13.13 0.04 5.99
CA SER A 171 -11.97 0.65 5.34
C SER A 171 -11.71 2.06 5.88
N ALA A 172 -10.44 2.43 5.98
CA ALA A 172 -10.02 3.80 6.29
C ALA A 172 -10.04 4.72 5.06
N PHE A 173 -10.29 4.17 3.86
CA PHE A 173 -10.32 4.93 2.61
C PHE A 173 -11.73 5.05 2.05
N VAL A 174 -11.95 6.06 1.19
CA VAL A 174 -13.23 6.25 0.52
C VAL A 174 -13.40 5.25 -0.61
N TRP A 175 -14.37 4.36 -0.43
CA TRP A 175 -14.88 3.47 -1.46
C TRP A 175 -16.29 3.92 -1.83
N THR A 176 -16.41 4.87 -2.77
CA THR A 176 -17.74 5.25 -3.25
C THR A 176 -18.35 4.13 -4.09
N PRO A 177 -19.69 3.99 -4.11
CA PRO A 177 -20.35 3.07 -5.05
C PRO A 177 -19.95 3.33 -6.51
N GLU A 178 -19.72 4.60 -6.87
CA GLU A 178 -19.27 4.99 -8.20
C GLU A 178 -17.87 4.45 -8.52
N ASP A 179 -16.92 4.54 -7.60
CA ASP A 179 -15.58 4.01 -7.76
C ASP A 179 -15.59 2.48 -7.87
N VAL A 180 -16.37 1.80 -7.01
CA VAL A 180 -16.51 0.35 -7.08
C VAL A 180 -17.08 -0.09 -8.43
N ASP A 181 -18.11 0.60 -8.92
CA ASP A 181 -18.69 0.31 -10.24
C ASP A 181 -17.71 0.64 -11.38
N ARG A 182 -16.94 1.73 -11.25
CA ARG A 182 -15.92 2.12 -12.22
C ARG A 182 -14.80 1.08 -12.29
N ILE A 183 -14.33 0.56 -11.15
CA ILE A 183 -13.37 -0.56 -11.09
C ILE A 183 -13.94 -1.77 -11.82
N ARG A 184 -15.18 -2.19 -11.50
CA ARG A 184 -15.82 -3.36 -12.11
C ARG A 184 -15.98 -3.25 -13.62
N ARG A 185 -16.27 -2.04 -14.15
CA ARG A 185 -16.37 -1.80 -15.61
C ARG A 185 -15.06 -2.07 -16.37
N THR A 186 -13.92 -2.09 -15.68
CA THR A 186 -12.62 -2.43 -16.28
C THR A 186 -12.39 -3.95 -16.39
N GLY A 187 -13.31 -4.76 -15.86
CA GLY A 187 -13.18 -6.22 -15.77
C GLY A 187 -12.45 -6.70 -14.51
N ALA A 188 -12.04 -5.78 -13.63
CA ALA A 188 -11.49 -6.12 -12.33
C ALA A 188 -12.58 -6.59 -11.35
N ASN A 189 -12.24 -7.49 -10.43
CA ASN A 189 -13.14 -7.91 -9.36
C ASN A 189 -12.99 -7.00 -8.14
N VAL A 190 -14.08 -6.85 -7.38
CA VAL A 190 -14.06 -6.17 -6.08
C VAL A 190 -14.73 -7.07 -5.05
N HIS A 191 -13.94 -7.51 -4.09
CA HIS A 191 -14.32 -8.43 -3.01
C HIS A 191 -14.50 -7.64 -1.71
N LEU A 192 -15.55 -7.92 -0.95
CA LEU A 192 -15.75 -7.31 0.38
C LEU A 192 -15.27 -8.27 1.46
N LEU A 193 -14.27 -7.84 2.26
CA LEU A 193 -13.82 -8.58 3.42
C LEU A 193 -14.57 -8.11 4.67
N LYS A 194 -15.56 -8.91 5.08
CA LYS A 194 -16.35 -8.66 6.29
C LYS A 194 -15.50 -8.71 7.56
N ASN A 195 -15.96 -8.03 8.61
CA ASN A 195 -15.34 -7.98 9.92
C ASN A 195 -13.91 -7.40 9.95
N SER A 196 -13.45 -6.77 8.87
CA SER A 196 -12.12 -6.18 8.79
C SER A 196 -12.15 -4.65 8.79
N ALA A 197 -11.14 -4.04 9.38
CA ALA A 197 -10.78 -2.64 9.16
C ALA A 197 -9.59 -2.59 8.18
N HIS A 198 -8.78 -1.53 8.22
CA HIS A 198 -7.73 -1.31 7.23
C HIS A 198 -6.65 -2.42 7.22
N TRP A 199 -6.39 -3.04 8.36
CA TRP A 199 -5.34 -4.06 8.52
C TRP A 199 -5.88 -5.44 8.18
N VAL A 200 -6.37 -5.60 6.96
CA VAL A 200 -7.13 -6.79 6.50
C VAL A 200 -6.48 -8.15 6.83
N HIS A 201 -5.15 -8.21 6.77
CA HIS A 201 -4.36 -9.42 7.04
C HIS A 201 -4.17 -9.70 8.55
N ILE A 202 -4.45 -8.74 9.42
CA ILE A 202 -4.49 -8.90 10.88
C ILE A 202 -5.93 -9.10 11.33
N ASP A 203 -6.86 -8.32 10.81
CA ASP A 203 -8.25 -8.28 11.27
C ASP A 203 -9.04 -9.54 10.88
N ASN A 204 -8.85 -10.04 9.65
CA ASN A 204 -9.53 -11.25 9.17
C ASN A 204 -8.63 -12.04 8.19
N PRO A 205 -7.52 -12.63 8.67
CA PRO A 205 -6.58 -13.36 7.82
C PRO A 205 -7.21 -14.56 7.11
N LEU A 206 -8.12 -15.28 7.78
CA LEU A 206 -8.78 -16.45 7.20
C LEU A 206 -9.77 -16.05 6.10
N GLY A 207 -10.61 -15.05 6.35
CA GLY A 207 -11.52 -14.55 5.31
C GLY A 207 -10.77 -13.94 4.12
N LEU A 208 -9.62 -13.31 4.36
CA LEU A 208 -8.76 -12.84 3.27
C LEU A 208 -8.21 -14.04 2.48
N LEU A 209 -7.75 -15.09 3.16
CA LEU A 209 -7.26 -16.30 2.50
C LEU A 209 -8.36 -16.96 1.66
N ASP A 210 -9.58 -17.10 2.19
CA ASP A 210 -10.72 -17.68 1.46
C ASP A 210 -11.04 -16.92 0.16
N ILE A 211 -10.85 -15.59 0.16
CA ILE A 211 -11.02 -14.75 -1.04
C ILE A 211 -9.89 -15.00 -2.06
N LEU A 212 -8.65 -15.16 -1.58
CA LEU A 212 -7.47 -15.30 -2.43
C LEU A 212 -7.26 -16.73 -2.94
N GLU A 213 -7.64 -17.74 -2.17
CA GLU A 213 -7.36 -19.16 -2.40
C GLU A 213 -7.74 -19.65 -3.82
N PRO A 214 -8.92 -19.32 -4.38
CA PRO A 214 -9.28 -19.75 -5.72
C PRO A 214 -8.30 -19.29 -6.81
N SER A 215 -7.58 -18.19 -6.59
CA SER A 215 -6.58 -17.70 -7.54
C SER A 215 -5.28 -18.48 -7.52
N PHE A 216 -4.91 -19.05 -6.37
CA PHE A 216 -3.73 -19.90 -6.25
C PHE A 216 -3.96 -21.28 -6.88
N GLU A 217 -5.16 -21.84 -6.74
CA GLU A 217 -5.52 -23.13 -7.36
C GLU A 217 -5.58 -23.05 -8.90
N ASN A 218 -6.07 -21.92 -9.43
CA ASN A 218 -6.13 -21.70 -10.88
C ASN A 218 -4.73 -21.59 -11.51
N MET A 219 -3.74 -21.12 -10.75
CA MET A 219 -2.34 -21.13 -11.17
C MET A 219 -1.83 -22.57 -11.36
N GLU A 220 -2.05 -23.46 -10.39
CA GLU A 220 -1.59 -24.85 -10.47
C GLU A 220 -2.15 -25.60 -11.68
N ARG A 221 -3.41 -25.33 -12.04
CA ARG A 221 -4.05 -25.94 -13.22
C ARG A 221 -3.52 -25.38 -14.55
N GLY A 222 -3.01 -24.15 -14.56
CA GLY A 222 -2.39 -23.51 -15.73
C GLY A 222 -0.97 -24.01 -16.03
N PHE A 223 -0.27 -24.53 -15.03
CA PHE A 223 1.07 -25.15 -15.20
C PHE A 223 1.04 -26.62 -15.66
N GLY A 224 -0.15 -27.23 -15.67
CA GLY A 224 -0.36 -28.64 -16.04
C GLY A 224 -0.63 -28.90 -17.52
N LYS A 225 -0.40 -27.93 -18.42
CA LYS A 225 -0.55 -28.10 -19.88
C LYS A 225 0.68 -27.64 -20.65
#